data_AF-A0A6M0BM83-F1
#
_entry.id   AF-A0A6M0BM83-F1
#
_cell.length_a   1.000
_cell.length_b   1.000
_cell.length_c   1.000
_cell.angle_alpha   90.00
_cell.angle_beta   90.00
_cell.angle_gamma   90.00
#
_symmetry.space_group_name_H-M   'P 1'
#
loop_
_entity.id
_entity.type
_entity.pdbx_description
1 polymer ?
#
loop_
_entity_poly.entity_id
_entity_poly.type
_entity_poly.pdbx_seq_one_letter_code
_entity_poly.pdbx_strand_id
1 'polypeptide(L)' 'NLLIGSAYTKQMGLEPGDQFEITLGRKHIHLKQLDETEEEALEAS' A
#
# COMPACT_ATOMS: atom_id res chain seq x y z
N ASN A 1 -8.81 -16.27 1.44
CA ASN A 1 -8.59 -15.51 0.20
C ASN A 1 -9.18 -14.12 0.35
N LEU A 2 -8.33 -13.12 0.52
CA LEU A 2 -8.72 -11.71 0.44
C LEU A 2 -8.65 -11.33 -1.04
N LEU A 3 -9.80 -11.15 -1.69
CA LEU A 3 -9.86 -10.76 -3.09
C LEU A 3 -10.05 -9.24 -3.15
N ILE A 4 -9.04 -8.53 -3.66
CA ILE A 4 -9.16 -7.09 -3.92
C ILE A 4 -9.72 -6.95 -5.34
N GLY A 5 -10.84 -6.24 -5.46
CA GLY A 5 -11.44 -5.96 -6.76
C GLY A 5 -10.53 -5.07 -7.61
N SER A 6 -10.41 -5.37 -8.90
CA SER A 6 -9.60 -4.60 -9.85
C SER A 6 -10.04 -3.14 -10.01
N ALA A 7 -11.27 -2.81 -9.60
CA ALA A 7 -11.75 -1.42 -9.54
C ALA A 7 -10.93 -0.58 -8.55
N TYR A 8 -10.55 -1.16 -7.40
CA TYR A 8 -9.89 -0.42 -6.34
C TYR A 8 -8.42 -0.16 -6.67
N THR A 9 -7.73 -1.17 -7.23
CA THR A 9 -6.35 -1.01 -7.70
C THR A 9 -6.26 -0.02 -8.87
N LYS A 10 -7.24 -0.01 -9.78
CA LYS A 10 -7.31 0.96 -10.89
C LYS A 10 -7.61 2.39 -10.43
N GLN A 11 -8.51 2.56 -9.45
CA GLN A 11 -8.81 3.88 -8.89
C GLN A 11 -7.62 4.47 -8.13
N MET A 12 -6.80 3.62 -7.53
CA MET A 12 -5.57 4.00 -6.85
C MET A 12 -4.36 4.14 -7.80
N GLY A 13 -4.51 3.79 -9.08
CA GLY A 13 -3.42 3.85 -10.06
C GLY A 13 -2.28 2.87 -9.80
N LEU A 14 -2.54 1.78 -9.08
CA LEU A 14 -1.51 0.84 -8.66
C LEU A 14 -0.97 0.02 -9.83
N GLU A 15 0.34 -0.14 -9.86
CA GLU A 15 1.03 -0.94 -10.85
C GLU A 15 1.37 -2.34 -10.31
N PRO A 16 1.50 -3.36 -11.19
CA PRO A 16 1.99 -4.66 -10.77
C PRO A 16 3.45 -4.55 -10.30
N GLY A 17 3.64 -4.56 -8.98
CA GLY A 17 4.96 -4.35 -8.36
C GLY A 17 4.86 -3.61 -7.03
N ASP A 18 3.79 -2.83 -6.85
CA ASP A 18 3.59 -2.02 -5.65
C ASP A 18 3.40 -2.88 -4.40
N GLN A 19 4.03 -2.46 -3.31
CA GLN A 19 4.03 -3.16 -2.04
C GLN A 19 3.21 -2.39 -1.00
N PHE A 20 2.35 -3.14 -0.29
CA PHE A 20 1.50 -2.60 0.76
C PHE A 20 1.66 -3.42 2.03
N GLU A 21 1.79 -2.71 3.14
CA GLU A 21 1.63 -3.31 4.45
C GLU A 21 0.13 -3.37 4.78
N ILE A 22 -0.37 -4.59 5.05
CA ILE A 22 -1.77 -4.85 5.38
C ILE A 22 -1.91 -5.02 6.89
N THR A 23 -2.58 -4.07 7.54
CA THR A 23 -2.91 -4.18 8.95
C THR A 23 -4.39 -4.53 9.14
N LEU A 24 -4.64 -5.72 9.71
CA LEU A 24 -5.97 -6.21 10.03
C LEU A 24 -6.42 -5.63 11.38
N GLY A 25 -7.30 -4.64 11.34
CA GLY A 25 -7.99 -4.13 12.53
C GLY A 25 -9.22 -4.97 12.90
N ARG A 26 -9.91 -4.58 13.97
CA ARG A 26 -11.09 -5.29 14.50
C ARG A 26 -12.31 -5.29 13.57
N LYS A 27 -12.40 -4.33 12.64
CA LYS A 27 -13.50 -4.19 11.66
C LYS A 27 -13.05 -3.66 10.30
N HIS A 28 -11.90 -3.01 10.24
CA HIS A 28 -11.36 -2.40 9.03
C HIS A 28 -9.95 -2.93 8.75
N ILE A 29 -9.63 -3.05 7.46
CA ILE A 29 -8.28 -3.33 6.98
C ILE A 29 -7.67 -1.98 6.62
N HIS A 30 -6.48 -1.70 7.13
CA HIS A 30 -5.69 -0.55 6.73
C HIS A 30 -4.63 -1.03 5.76
N LEU A 31 -4.56 -0.36 4.61
CA LEU A 31 -3.49 -0.54 3.63
C LEU A 31 -2.56 0.65 3.77
N LYS A 32 -1.28 0.39 4.02
CA LYS A 32 -0.23 1.40 4.03
C LYS A 32 0.69 1.16 2.83
N GLN A 33 0.80 2.15 1.96
CA GLN A 33 1.71 2.11 0.82
C GLN A 33 3.15 2.15 1.33
N LEU A 34 3.99 1.25 0.82
CA LEU A 34 5.41 1.21 1.16
C LEU A 34 6.27 2.02 0.16
N ASP A 35 5.73 2.36 -1.00
CA ASP A 35 6.48 2.93 -2.14
C ASP A 35 6.60 4.47 -2.16
N GLU A 36 6.25 5.17 -1.09
CA GLU A 36 6.62 6.59 -0.96
C GLU A 36 7.86 6.70 -0.08
N THR A 37 9.01 6.61 -0.76
CA THR A 37 10.25 7.29 -0.40
C THR A 37 10.90 6.88 0.93
N GLU A 38 11.26 5.60 1.06
CA GLU A 38 12.36 5.22 1.98
C GLU A 38 13.72 5.78 1.51
N GLU A 39 13.78 6.39 0.32
CA GLU A 39 14.92 7.17 -0.18
C GLU A 39 14.99 8.63 0.34
N GLU A 40 13.93 9.22 0.93
CA GLU A 40 14.00 10.59 1.48
C GLU A 40 14.42 10.65 2.97
N ALA A 41 14.44 9.52 3.68
CA ALA A 41 14.84 9.49 5.10
C ALA A 41 16.35 9.36 5.33
N LEU A 42 17.15 9.06 4.28
CA LEU A 42 18.60 8.87 4.39
C LEU A 42 19.44 10.14 4.12
N GLU A 43 18.84 11.26 3.71
CA GLU A 43 19.56 12.52 3.48
C GLU A 43 19.60 13.47 4.70
N ALA A 44 19.04 13.09 5.85
CA ALA A 44 18.96 13.94 7.04
C ALA A 44 19.83 13.50 8.24
N SER A 45 20.88 12.69 8.05
CA SER A 45 21.82 12.35 9.14
C SER A 45 23.28 12.24 8.70
#